data_AF-A0A7S3LFK2-F1
#
_entry.id   AF-A0A7S3LFK2-F1
#
_cell.length_a   1.000
_cell.length_b   1.000
_cell.length_c   1.000
_cell.angle_alpha   90.00
_cell.angle_beta   90.00
_cell.angle_gamma   90.00
#
_symmetry.space_group_name_H-M   'P 1'
#
loop_
_entity.id
_entity.type
_entity.pdbx_description
1 polymer ?
#
loop_
_entity_poly.entity_id
_entity_poly.type
_entity_poly.pdbx_seq_one_letter_code
_entity_poly.pdbx_strand_id
1 'polypeptide(L)'
;MEEVFVPLDDPLIQRVLEVCPSYLQVGAKYMWIPTVFLGVLDHFCQLRPNLHVLLADFDWLPGPDTRERPSSVRAYGEPLVTNMNDVDQPCYLSSLSSSAAGQSSSSMNSSMKDNSDKLCDILFPTNFDKLADFVHAVTPHQNVEVQKQAEFLQNYGPEQVAATQSWLTGFSPMLGDFENCSVLTTIPRSSGHHAR
;
A
#
# COMPACT_ATOMS: atom_id res chain seq x y z
N MET A 1 17.58 -4.08 20.67
CA MET A 1 16.14 -4.38 20.72
C MET A 1 15.98 -5.58 19.79
N GLU A 2 15.68 -6.75 20.34
CA GLU A 2 15.48 -7.97 19.54
C GLU A 2 14.00 -7.98 19.16
N GLU A 3 13.68 -8.01 17.87
CA GLU A 3 12.29 -8.15 17.43
C GLU A 3 11.79 -9.51 17.89
N VAL A 4 10.91 -9.51 18.89
CA VAL A 4 10.23 -10.72 19.36
C VAL A 4 9.05 -10.95 18.44
N PHE A 5 9.21 -11.86 17.47
CA PHE A 5 8.08 -12.36 16.72
C PHE A 5 7.15 -13.09 17.69
N VAL A 6 5.92 -12.59 17.83
CA VAL A 6 4.84 -13.31 18.52
C VAL A 6 4.69 -14.68 17.84
N PRO A 7 4.51 -15.78 18.59
CA PRO A 7 4.28 -17.09 17.99
C PRO A 7 3.23 -16.99 16.87
N LEU A 8 3.56 -17.54 15.69
CA LEU A 8 2.70 -17.52 14.50
C LEU A 8 1.56 -18.55 14.64
N ASP A 9 0.74 -18.39 15.67
CA ASP A 9 -0.42 -19.25 15.93
C ASP A 9 -1.70 -18.75 15.24
N ASP A 10 -1.62 -17.59 14.58
CA ASP A 10 -2.74 -17.03 13.82
C ASP A 10 -2.98 -17.86 12.53
N PRO A 11 -4.18 -18.46 12.35
CA PRO A 11 -4.44 -19.32 11.20
C PRO A 11 -4.41 -18.60 9.86
N LEU A 12 -4.75 -17.31 9.82
CA LEU A 12 -4.69 -16.52 8.58
C LEU A 12 -3.23 -16.28 8.19
N ILE A 13 -2.37 -15.95 9.14
CA ILE A 13 -0.93 -15.79 8.87
C ILE A 13 -0.33 -17.12 8.41
N GLN A 14 -0.62 -18.22 9.09
CA GLN A 14 -0.18 -19.56 8.69
C GLN A 14 -0.60 -19.87 7.25
N ARG A 15 -1.87 -19.64 6.91
CA ARG A 15 -2.40 -19.82 5.55
C ARG A 15 -1.66 -18.98 4.51
N VAL A 16 -1.42 -17.69 4.79
CA VAL A 16 -0.68 -16.81 3.86
C VAL A 16 0.74 -17.33 3.63
N LEU A 17 1.40 -17.80 4.69
CA LEU A 17 2.76 -18.34 4.59
C LEU A 17 2.82 -19.71 3.92
N GLU A 18 1.78 -20.55 4.05
CA GLU A 18 1.65 -21.79 3.29
C GLU A 18 1.51 -21.53 1.79
N VAL A 19 0.72 -20.52 1.41
CA VAL A 19 0.52 -20.12 0.01
C VAL A 19 1.79 -19.46 -0.55
N CYS A 20 2.44 -18.60 0.24
CA CYS A 20 3.67 -17.90 -0.16
C CYS A 20 4.80 -18.06 0.86
N PRO A 21 5.52 -19.21 0.86
CA PRO A 21 6.63 -19.44 1.79
C PRO A 21 7.78 -18.43 1.64
N SER A 22 7.89 -17.79 0.47
CA SER A 22 8.89 -16.75 0.19
C SER A 22 8.73 -15.49 1.06
N TYR A 23 7.61 -15.35 1.78
CA TYR A 23 7.37 -14.25 2.71
C TYR A 23 8.16 -14.40 4.01
N LEU A 24 8.66 -15.60 4.33
CA LEU A 24 9.48 -15.87 5.52
C LEU A 24 10.98 -15.61 5.33
N GLN A 25 11.42 -15.08 4.19
CA GLN A 25 12.85 -15.00 3.87
C GLN A 25 13.65 -14.16 4.89
N VAL A 26 14.45 -14.86 5.69
CA VAL A 26 15.39 -14.28 6.65
C VAL A 26 16.45 -13.49 5.90
N GLY A 27 16.55 -12.19 6.18
CA GLY A 27 17.48 -11.26 5.52
C GLY A 27 16.91 -10.46 4.35
N ALA A 28 15.63 -10.66 4.00
CA ALA A 28 14.93 -9.73 3.14
C ALA A 28 14.78 -8.36 3.83
N LYS A 29 14.73 -7.27 3.04
CA LYS A 29 14.34 -5.95 3.56
C LYS A 29 12.96 -6.07 4.22
N TYR A 30 12.78 -5.42 5.36
CA TYR A 30 11.49 -5.34 6.08
C TYR A 30 10.37 -4.97 5.11
N MET A 31 9.22 -5.62 5.25
CA MET A 31 8.10 -5.49 4.33
C MET A 31 6.77 -5.61 5.06
N TRP A 32 5.81 -4.78 4.66
CA TRP A 32 4.43 -4.89 5.10
C TRP A 32 3.67 -5.85 4.19
N ILE A 33 3.00 -6.82 4.81
CA ILE A 33 2.18 -7.82 4.12
C ILE A 33 0.75 -7.65 4.64
N PRO A 34 -0.21 -7.22 3.80
CA PRO A 34 -1.56 -6.94 4.26
C PRO A 34 -2.37 -8.24 4.42
N THR A 35 -2.04 -9.04 5.44
CA THR A 35 -2.54 -10.42 5.63
C THR A 35 -4.08 -10.51 5.64
N VAL A 36 -4.76 -9.55 6.27
CA VAL A 36 -6.24 -9.47 6.29
C VAL A 36 -6.79 -9.34 4.87
N PHE A 37 -6.22 -8.45 4.06
CA PHE A 37 -6.62 -8.29 2.66
C PHE A 37 -6.34 -9.54 1.84
N LEU A 38 -5.17 -10.18 2.02
CA LEU A 38 -4.83 -11.43 1.35
C LEU A 38 -5.81 -12.57 1.68
N GLY A 39 -6.26 -12.64 2.94
CA GLY A 39 -7.30 -13.60 3.35
C GLY A 39 -8.64 -13.37 2.66
N VAL A 40 -9.07 -12.10 2.56
CA VAL A 40 -10.29 -11.74 1.80
C VAL A 40 -10.14 -12.09 0.33
N LEU A 41 -8.97 -11.82 -0.26
CA LEU A 41 -8.68 -12.10 -1.66
C LEU A 41 -8.68 -13.61 -1.96
N ASP A 42 -8.00 -14.42 -1.12
CA ASP A 42 -8.03 -15.90 -1.22
C ASP A 42 -9.48 -16.41 -1.20
N HIS A 43 -10.29 -15.88 -0.28
CA HIS A 43 -11.70 -16.27 -0.19
C HIS A 43 -12.50 -15.92 -1.46
N PHE A 44 -12.31 -14.73 -2.03
CA PHE A 44 -12.96 -14.36 -3.29
C PHE A 44 -12.51 -15.22 -4.46
N CYS A 45 -11.22 -15.52 -4.58
CA CYS A 45 -10.67 -16.38 -5.62
C CYS A 45 -11.24 -17.80 -5.54
N GLN A 46 -11.40 -18.36 -4.34
CA GLN A 46 -12.01 -19.68 -4.12
C GLN A 46 -13.50 -19.70 -4.49
N LEU A 47 -14.26 -18.66 -4.11
CA LEU A 47 -15.70 -18.59 -4.39
C LEU A 47 -16.01 -18.27 -5.86
N ARG A 48 -15.12 -17.53 -6.52
CA ARG A 48 -15.32 -16.99 -7.87
C ARG A 48 -14.04 -17.20 -8.70
N PRO A 49 -13.77 -18.43 -9.18
CA PRO A 49 -12.56 -18.71 -9.94
C PRO A 49 -12.44 -17.91 -11.25
N ASN A 50 -13.55 -17.39 -11.78
CA ASN A 50 -13.56 -16.54 -12.97
C ASN A 50 -13.61 -15.04 -12.64
N LEU A 51 -13.31 -14.65 -11.40
CA LEU A 51 -13.29 -13.24 -10.99
C LEU A 51 -12.11 -12.51 -11.66
N HIS A 52 -12.41 -11.39 -12.30
CA HIS A 52 -11.39 -10.45 -12.75
C HIS A 52 -11.13 -9.47 -11.61
N VAL A 53 -9.88 -9.35 -11.21
CA VAL A 53 -9.47 -8.44 -10.14
C VAL A 53 -8.67 -7.31 -10.76
N LEU A 54 -9.00 -6.08 -10.37
CA LEU A 54 -8.20 -4.89 -10.64
C LEU A 54 -7.90 -4.25 -9.28
N LEU A 55 -6.63 -4.17 -8.93
CA LEU A 55 -6.15 -3.51 -7.72
C LEU A 55 -5.25 -2.37 -8.15
N ALA A 56 -5.44 -1.19 -7.56
CA ALA A 56 -4.62 -0.02 -7.83
C ALA A 56 -4.30 0.66 -6.50
N ASP A 57 -3.02 0.96 -6.28
CA ASP A 57 -2.54 1.58 -5.05
C ASP A 57 -1.12 2.12 -5.24
N PHE A 58 -0.61 2.85 -4.25
CA PHE A 58 0.77 3.31 -4.21
C PHE A 58 1.74 2.14 -4.03
N ASP A 59 2.72 1.97 -4.93
CA ASP A 59 3.78 0.98 -4.81
C ASP A 59 5.04 1.51 -4.09
N TRP A 60 5.12 2.83 -3.95
CA TRP A 60 6.07 3.50 -3.07
C TRP A 60 5.45 4.79 -2.51
N LEU A 61 5.91 5.20 -1.33
CA LEU A 61 5.51 6.47 -0.70
C LEU A 61 6.71 7.41 -0.60
N PRO A 62 6.52 8.71 -0.81
CA PRO A 62 7.58 9.68 -0.61
C PRO A 62 8.05 9.70 0.85
N GLY A 63 9.23 10.29 1.05
CA GLY A 63 9.68 10.71 2.38
C GLY A 63 8.67 11.66 3.02
N PRO A 64 8.53 11.67 4.35
CA PRO A 64 7.72 12.68 5.02
C PRO A 64 8.29 14.07 4.72
N ASP A 65 7.43 15.04 4.40
CA ASP A 65 7.82 16.44 4.19
C ASP A 65 8.08 17.13 5.54
N THR A 66 9.16 16.68 6.17
CA THR A 66 9.63 17.22 7.45
C THR A 66 10.76 18.19 7.18
N ARG A 67 10.68 19.38 7.80
CA ARG A 67 11.79 20.35 7.79
C ARG A 67 13.02 19.83 8.53
N GLU A 68 12.85 18.78 9.33
CA GLU A 68 13.90 18.14 10.10
C GLU A 68 14.56 17.03 9.29
N ARG A 69 15.90 16.99 9.31
CA ARG A 69 16.61 15.86 8.70
C ARG A 69 16.34 14.62 9.55
N PRO A 70 15.86 13.51 8.97
CA PRO A 70 15.67 12.28 9.72
C PRO A 70 17.02 11.82 10.28
N SER A 71 17.01 11.33 11.51
CA SER A 71 18.19 10.80 12.19
C SER A 71 18.67 9.47 11.58
N SER A 72 17.85 8.84 10.74
CA SER A 72 18.14 7.58 10.03
C SER A 72 17.68 7.64 8.57
N VAL A 73 18.30 6.81 7.73
CA VAL A 73 17.83 6.56 6.36
C VAL A 73 16.54 5.73 6.45
N ARG A 74 15.47 6.18 5.77
CA ARG A 74 14.22 5.42 5.69
C ARG A 74 14.45 4.08 4.99
N ALA A 75 13.92 3.01 5.57
CA ALA A 75 13.86 1.73 4.90
C ALA A 75 12.83 1.78 3.75
N TYR A 76 13.10 0.98 2.72
CA TYR A 76 12.14 0.77 1.63
C TYR A 76 10.87 0.13 2.19
N GLY A 77 9.70 0.65 1.82
CA GLY A 77 8.42 0.15 2.30
C GLY A 77 7.95 0.72 3.63
N GLU A 78 8.67 1.67 4.24
CA GLU A 78 8.19 2.32 5.47
C GLU A 78 6.87 3.06 5.25
N PRO A 79 5.93 2.99 6.23
CA PRO A 79 4.66 3.69 6.12
C PRO A 79 4.85 5.20 6.22
N LEU A 80 3.99 5.96 5.53
CA LEU A 80 3.87 7.39 5.75
C LEU A 80 2.84 7.64 6.85
N VAL A 81 3.17 8.52 7.79
CA VAL A 81 2.27 8.90 8.89
C VAL A 81 2.02 10.39 8.78
N THR A 82 0.76 10.77 8.63
CA THR A 82 0.35 12.17 8.44
C THR A 82 -0.76 12.48 9.43
N ASN A 83 -0.64 13.59 10.16
CA ASN A 83 -1.70 14.00 11.10
C ASN A 83 -2.87 14.69 10.37
N MET A 84 -3.97 14.95 11.08
CA MET A 84 -5.16 15.60 10.51
C MET A 84 -4.96 17.06 10.05
N ASN A 85 -3.77 17.63 10.24
CA ASN A 85 -3.39 18.96 9.78
C ASN A 85 -2.42 18.88 8.58
N ASP A 86 -2.35 17.74 7.89
CA ASP A 86 -1.47 17.46 6.76
C ASP A 86 0.03 17.64 7.09
N VAL A 87 0.42 17.37 8.35
CA VAL A 87 1.81 17.40 8.78
C VAL A 87 2.33 15.99 8.97
N ASP A 88 3.30 15.63 8.13
CA ASP A 88 3.99 14.34 8.22
C ASP A 88 4.77 14.20 9.52
N GLN A 89 4.72 13.00 10.07
CA GLN A 89 5.34 12.63 11.34
C GLN A 89 6.48 11.63 11.09
N PRO A 90 7.59 11.71 11.83
CA PRO A 90 8.68 10.73 11.73
C PRO A 90 8.21 9.29 11.98
N CYS A 91 7.26 9.11 12.90
CA CYS A 91 6.56 7.84 13.10
C CYS A 91 5.22 8.06 13.84
N TYR A 92 4.40 7.02 13.94
CA TYR A 92 3.14 7.05 14.69
C TYR A 92 3.33 7.31 16.19
N LEU A 93 4.47 6.89 16.78
CA LEU A 93 4.71 7.10 18.21
C LEU A 93 5.07 8.55 18.54
N SER A 94 5.71 9.28 17.62
CA SER A 94 6.09 10.67 17.85
C SER A 94 4.89 11.61 17.89
N SER A 95 3.82 11.32 17.14
CA SER A 95 2.59 12.13 17.15
C SER A 95 1.92 12.20 18.52
N LEU A 96 2.12 11.19 19.37
CA LEU A 96 1.58 11.13 20.73
C LEU A 96 2.36 12.02 21.71
N SER A 97 3.64 12.28 21.44
CA SER A 97 4.56 12.97 22.37
C SER A 97 4.59 14.49 22.22
N SER A 98 4.26 15.01 21.04
CA SER A 98 4.28 16.47 20.75
C SER A 98 3.30 17.27 21.60
N SER A 99 2.26 16.63 22.16
CA SER A 99 1.30 17.27 23.06
C SER A 99 1.75 17.34 24.53
N ALA A 100 2.78 16.59 24.93
CA ALA A 100 3.16 16.44 26.34
C ALA A 100 4.25 17.44 26.79
N ALA A 101 5.06 17.98 25.87
CA ALA A 101 6.24 18.76 26.21
C ALA A 101 6.01 20.28 26.38
N GLY A 102 4.79 20.79 26.14
CA GLY A 102 4.52 22.23 26.05
C GLY A 102 3.49 22.84 27.02
N GLN A 103 2.77 22.05 27.83
CA GLN A 103 1.73 22.59 28.71
C GLN A 103 2.18 22.71 30.17
N SER A 104 2.95 23.76 30.44
CA SER A 104 3.12 24.28 31.80
C SER A 104 1.80 24.92 32.28
N SER A 105 1.04 24.15 33.06
CA SER A 105 0.20 24.56 34.19
C SER A 105 -0.39 25.99 34.20
N SER A 106 -1.51 26.25 33.52
CA SER A 106 -2.54 27.21 33.98
C SER A 106 -3.75 27.30 33.04
N SER A 107 -4.60 26.27 32.95
CA SER A 107 -6.04 26.47 32.66
C SER A 107 -6.77 25.14 32.75
N MET A 108 -7.53 24.93 33.82
CA MET A 108 -8.20 23.66 34.13
C MET A 108 -9.58 23.51 33.48
N ASN A 109 -9.92 24.35 32.49
CA ASN A 109 -11.27 24.43 31.91
C ASN A 109 -11.31 24.29 30.38
N SER A 110 -10.51 23.38 29.78
CA SER A 110 -10.71 22.96 28.38
C SER A 110 -10.94 21.45 28.33
N SER A 111 -12.14 21.07 28.75
CA SER A 111 -12.69 19.73 28.63
C SER A 111 -13.05 19.45 27.15
N MET A 112 -12.54 18.33 26.63
CA MET A 112 -12.97 17.63 25.40
C MET A 112 -12.66 18.20 24.01
N LYS A 113 -12.09 19.40 23.85
CA LYS A 113 -12.05 20.03 22.50
C LYS A 113 -10.85 19.72 21.59
N ASP A 114 -9.74 19.10 22.03
CA ASP A 114 -8.59 18.86 21.13
C ASP A 114 -7.91 17.52 21.37
N ASN A 115 -8.50 16.45 20.83
CA ASN A 115 -7.79 15.18 20.58
C ASN A 115 -7.59 14.93 19.08
N SER A 116 -8.03 15.84 18.21
CA SER A 116 -7.83 15.79 16.75
C SER A 116 -6.33 15.77 16.37
N ASP A 117 -5.50 16.45 17.16
CA ASP A 117 -4.05 16.49 16.95
C ASP A 117 -3.34 15.14 17.18
N LYS A 118 -4.04 14.14 17.72
CA LYS A 118 -3.50 12.79 17.97
C LYS A 118 -3.93 11.76 16.94
N LEU A 119 -4.82 12.13 16.03
CA LEU A 119 -5.25 11.25 14.95
C LEU A 119 -4.26 11.40 13.79
N CYS A 120 -3.83 10.26 13.26
CA CYS A 120 -2.96 10.21 12.10
C CYS A 120 -3.49 9.16 11.13
N ASP A 121 -3.40 9.49 9.85
CA ASP A 121 -3.50 8.52 8.78
C ASP A 121 -2.15 7.81 8.65
N ILE A 122 -2.21 6.50 8.45
CA ILE A 122 -1.04 5.66 8.22
C ILE A 122 -1.23 5.02 6.85
N LEU A 123 -0.35 5.37 5.91
CA LEU A 123 -0.35 4.82 4.57
C LEU A 123 0.78 3.81 4.44
N PHE A 124 0.49 2.65 3.87
CA PHE A 124 1.47 1.61 3.58
C PHE A 124 1.62 1.49 2.07
N PRO A 125 2.85 1.47 1.52
CA PRO A 125 3.03 1.15 0.11
C PRO A 125 2.73 -0.34 -0.12
N THR A 126 2.00 -0.64 -1.19
CA THR A 126 1.68 -2.00 -1.60
C THR A 126 2.86 -2.62 -2.36
N ASN A 127 3.34 -3.77 -1.91
CA ASN A 127 4.31 -4.56 -2.67
C ASN A 127 3.59 -5.39 -3.75
N PHE A 128 3.50 -4.84 -4.95
CA PHE A 128 2.75 -5.46 -6.06
C PHE A 128 3.38 -6.77 -6.58
N ASP A 129 4.70 -6.93 -6.51
CA ASP A 129 5.36 -8.18 -6.92
C ASP A 129 4.93 -9.34 -6.02
N LYS A 130 4.93 -9.11 -4.71
CA LYS A 130 4.50 -10.10 -3.72
C LYS A 130 3.01 -10.37 -3.81
N LEU A 131 2.21 -9.32 -3.96
CA LEU A 131 0.79 -9.46 -4.19
C LEU A 131 0.50 -10.30 -5.45
N ALA A 132 1.26 -10.10 -6.53
CA ALA A 132 1.17 -10.91 -7.73
C ALA A 132 1.56 -12.37 -7.50
N ASP A 133 2.65 -12.63 -6.76
CA ASP A 133 3.04 -14.00 -6.34
C ASP A 133 1.89 -14.70 -5.61
N PHE A 134 1.25 -14.00 -4.66
CA PHE A 134 0.13 -14.54 -3.90
C PHE A 134 -1.08 -14.83 -4.77
N VAL A 135 -1.50 -13.86 -5.58
CA VAL A 135 -2.63 -14.03 -6.50
C VAL A 135 -2.35 -15.20 -7.46
N HIS A 136 -1.15 -15.27 -8.03
CA HIS A 136 -0.77 -16.35 -8.93
C HIS A 136 -0.87 -17.74 -8.27
N ALA A 137 -0.47 -17.83 -6.99
CA ALA A 137 -0.56 -19.07 -6.22
C ALA A 137 -2.01 -19.52 -5.97
N VAL A 138 -2.93 -18.58 -5.70
CA VAL A 138 -4.34 -18.91 -5.42
C VAL A 138 -5.23 -18.96 -6.67
N THR A 139 -4.78 -18.41 -7.81
CA THR A 139 -5.48 -18.47 -9.11
C THR A 139 -4.57 -18.93 -10.25
N PRO A 140 -4.05 -20.18 -10.24
CA PRO A 140 -3.08 -20.67 -11.24
C PRO A 140 -3.60 -20.69 -12.69
N HIS A 141 -4.92 -20.62 -12.88
CA HIS A 141 -5.59 -20.55 -14.18
C HIS A 141 -5.79 -19.12 -14.70
N GLN A 142 -5.37 -18.09 -13.96
CA GLN A 142 -5.41 -16.70 -14.40
C GLN A 142 -4.01 -16.22 -14.79
N ASN A 143 -3.96 -15.29 -15.74
CA ASN A 143 -2.80 -14.44 -15.96
C ASN A 143 -2.86 -13.29 -14.97
N VAL A 144 -1.75 -13.02 -14.31
CA VAL A 144 -1.57 -11.92 -13.36
C VAL A 144 -0.54 -10.98 -13.96
N GLU A 145 -0.87 -9.70 -14.04
CA GLU A 145 -0.01 -8.68 -14.60
C GLU A 145 0.08 -7.49 -13.64
N VAL A 146 1.28 -6.95 -13.47
CA VAL A 146 1.54 -5.73 -12.73
C VAL A 146 2.16 -4.73 -13.69
N GLN A 147 1.62 -3.53 -13.72
CA GLN A 147 2.14 -2.43 -14.53
C GLN A 147 1.99 -1.10 -13.81
N LYS A 148 2.77 -0.08 -14.21
CA LYS A 148 2.59 1.28 -13.66
C LYS A 148 1.24 1.83 -14.09
N GLN A 149 0.60 2.62 -13.22
CA GLN A 149 -0.71 3.22 -13.53
C GLN A 149 -0.69 4.03 -14.83
N ALA A 150 0.38 4.79 -15.08
CA ALA A 150 0.53 5.57 -16.30
C ALA A 150 0.47 4.70 -17.57
N GLU A 151 1.12 3.53 -17.55
CA GLU A 151 1.10 2.57 -18.66
C GLU A 151 -0.30 1.96 -18.84
N PHE A 152 -0.92 1.54 -17.74
CA PHE A 152 -2.30 1.02 -17.75
C PHE A 152 -3.27 2.03 -18.38
N LEU A 153 -3.22 3.30 -17.95
CA LEU A 153 -4.10 4.34 -18.45
C LEU A 153 -3.86 4.65 -19.93
N GLN A 154 -2.61 4.62 -20.40
CA GLN A 154 -2.31 4.80 -21.83
C GLN A 154 -2.83 3.63 -22.67
N ASN A 155 -2.76 2.41 -22.15
CA ASN A 155 -3.21 1.20 -22.86
C ASN A 155 -4.74 1.11 -22.94
N TYR A 156 -5.46 1.53 -21.89
CA TYR A 156 -6.90 1.29 -21.76
C TYR A 156 -7.78 2.54 -21.76
N GLY A 157 -7.21 3.73 -21.57
CA GLY A 157 -7.95 5.01 -21.55
C GLY A 157 -7.18 6.20 -22.14
N PRO A 158 -6.58 6.09 -23.33
CA PRO A 158 -5.73 7.15 -23.89
C PRO A 158 -6.51 8.45 -24.15
N GLU A 159 -7.79 8.36 -24.48
CA GLU A 159 -8.65 9.54 -24.68
C GLU A 159 -8.87 10.31 -23.37
N GLN A 160 -9.06 9.61 -22.26
CA GLN A 160 -9.23 10.20 -20.93
C GLN A 160 -7.92 10.84 -20.46
N VAL A 161 -6.79 10.18 -20.71
CA VAL A 161 -5.47 10.75 -20.45
C VAL A 161 -5.27 12.04 -21.24
N ALA A 162 -5.54 12.03 -22.56
CA ALA A 162 -5.43 13.21 -23.41
C ALA A 162 -6.32 14.37 -22.96
N ALA A 163 -7.54 14.07 -22.47
CA ALA A 163 -8.47 15.08 -21.96
C ALA A 163 -7.96 15.80 -20.70
N THR A 164 -7.02 15.21 -19.94
CA THR A 164 -6.40 15.85 -18.77
C THR A 164 -5.11 16.59 -19.08
N GLN A 165 -4.65 16.55 -20.33
CA GLN A 165 -3.40 17.15 -20.72
C GLN A 165 -3.51 18.68 -20.76
N SER A 166 -2.63 19.35 -20.03
CA SER A 166 -2.48 20.81 -20.08
C SER A 166 -2.09 21.23 -21.50
N TRP A 167 -2.90 22.10 -22.11
CA TRP A 167 -2.62 22.66 -23.43
C TRP A 167 -1.33 23.49 -23.48
N LEU A 168 -0.90 24.04 -22.33
CA LEU A 168 0.26 24.92 -22.25
C LEU A 168 1.57 24.12 -22.10
N THR A 169 1.57 23.09 -21.25
CA THR A 169 2.78 22.36 -20.87
C THR A 169 2.85 20.95 -21.44
N GLY A 170 1.75 20.43 -21.97
CA GLY A 170 1.62 19.02 -22.35
C GLY A 170 1.60 18.06 -21.14
N PHE A 171 1.56 18.58 -19.91
CA PHE A 171 1.56 17.75 -18.70
C PHE A 171 0.18 17.12 -18.45
N SER A 172 0.14 15.83 -18.12
CA SER A 172 -1.08 15.14 -17.66
C SER A 172 -0.91 14.73 -16.19
N PRO A 173 -1.71 15.30 -15.27
CA PRO A 173 -1.73 14.90 -13.86
C PRO A 173 -1.95 13.40 -13.66
N MET A 174 -2.77 12.77 -14.53
CA MET A 174 -3.05 11.32 -14.44
C MET A 174 -1.81 10.44 -14.64
N LEU A 175 -0.81 10.94 -15.37
CA LEU A 175 0.44 10.22 -15.63
C LEU A 175 1.56 10.64 -14.67
N GLY A 176 1.64 11.94 -14.34
CA GLY A 176 2.73 12.51 -13.57
C GLY A 176 2.53 12.43 -12.06
N ASP A 177 1.38 12.88 -11.56
CA ASP A 177 1.14 13.02 -10.11
C ASP A 177 0.97 11.67 -9.40
N PHE A 178 0.69 10.62 -10.17
CA PHE A 178 0.48 9.25 -9.69
C PHE A 178 1.54 8.28 -10.23
N GLU A 179 2.76 8.77 -10.48
CA GLU A 179 3.88 7.92 -10.93
C GLU A 179 4.22 6.81 -9.93
N ASN A 180 3.86 6.99 -8.67
CA ASN A 180 4.00 6.03 -7.59
C ASN A 180 2.83 5.07 -7.44
N CYS A 181 1.88 5.07 -8.39
CA CYS A 181 0.82 4.08 -8.43
C CYS A 181 1.17 2.92 -9.35
N SER A 182 0.74 1.72 -8.97
CA SER A 182 0.78 0.52 -9.80
C SER A 182 -0.59 -0.13 -9.82
N VAL A 183 -0.81 -0.94 -10.86
CA VAL A 183 -2.06 -1.66 -11.09
C VAL A 183 -1.73 -3.14 -11.24
N LEU A 184 -2.45 -3.98 -10.50
CA LEU A 184 -2.50 -5.42 -10.71
C LEU A 184 -3.80 -5.79 -11.39
N THR A 185 -3.71 -6.54 -12.48
CA THR A 185 -4.87 -7.10 -13.17
C THR A 185 -4.81 -8.61 -13.18
N THR A 186 -5.99 -9.24 -13.10
CA THR A 186 -6.14 -10.67 -13.36
C THR A 186 -7.08 -10.93 -14.51
N ILE A 187 -6.66 -11.79 -15.44
CA ILE A 187 -7.44 -12.16 -16.61
C ILE A 187 -7.45 -13.68 -16.71
N PRO A 188 -8.60 -14.34 -16.90
CA PRO A 188 -8.66 -15.77 -17.15
C PRO A 188 -7.75 -16.14 -18.32
N ARG A 189 -6.91 -17.17 -18.16
CA ARG A 189 -6.15 -17.70 -19.29
C ARG A 189 -7.15 -18.14 -20.34
N SER A 190 -7.08 -17.54 -21.52
CA SER A 190 -7.86 -18.01 -22.66
C SER A 190 -7.48 -19.47 -22.85
N SER A 191 -8.39 -20.39 -22.52
CA SER A 191 -8.22 -21.79 -22.84
C SER A 191 -8.10 -21.84 -24.34
N GLY A 192 -6.86 -21.95 -24.85
CA GLY A 192 -6.55 -21.80 -26.25
C GLY A 192 -7.57 -22.60 -27.04
N HIS A 193 -8.49 -21.90 -27.72
CA HIS A 193 -9.25 -22.53 -28.75
C HIS A 193 -8.21 -22.85 -29.81
N HIS A 194 -7.66 -24.07 -29.74
CA HIS A 194 -7.20 -24.77 -30.91
C HIS A 194 -8.38 -24.74 -31.87
N ALA A 195 -8.35 -23.75 -32.77
CA ALA A 195 -9.14 -23.76 -33.98
C ALA A 195 -8.84 -25.11 -34.64
N ARG A 196 -9.80 -26.03 -34.52
CA ARG A 196 -9.82 -27.27 -35.29
C ARG A 196 -10.39 -26.98 -36.65
#